data_AF-A0A928KE52-F1
#
_entry.id   AF-A0A928KE52-F1
#
_cell.length_a   1.000
_cell.length_b   1.000
_cell.length_c   1.000
_cell.angle_alpha   90.00
_cell.angle_beta   90.00
_cell.angle_gamma   90.00
#
_symmetry.space_group_name_H-M   'P 1'
#
loop_
_entity.id
_entity.type
_entity.pdbx_description
1 polymer ?
#
loop_
_entity_poly.entity_id
_entity_poly.type
_entity_poly.pdbx_seq_one_letter_code
_entity_poly.pdbx_strand_id
1 'polypeptide(L)'
;MNVKNRKLRVAGIVGAVILALPLLVFMIAIPLLSSTTSLLTPEFFSDVIRDMDYDKIVEQVTDQIADGESLPAGMVDDMMETDFADDLIELVTEDMIITLREGEPAGYINGRAIVDLAQEHLEDLVDVCRAHLPEVRDLSEAELKDEIMNGVRQYALDMPPSLLTVEDLVGMEISHSEAEWLSYLLDPTVLVWCVVITVLLAAAFFVCLLHRLRGMLWLGILAIVASLPAIVLGALLNIANLKLSAGTQEEIARSAVETLTGSLTTTGIVLAVLGVLLIIGFVIAGVINKKRAAALPTPVTDPTPVAQEAPAASRFCPNCGQPVQEQAGFCPHCGQSL
;
A
#
# COMPACT_ATOMS: atom_id res chain seq x y z
N MET A 1 -34.65 -41.10 -12.81
CA MET A 1 -33.53 -40.17 -13.09
C MET A 1 -32.41 -40.43 -12.08
N ASN A 2 -31.23 -40.89 -12.53
CA ASN A 2 -30.21 -41.51 -11.69
C ASN A 2 -29.50 -40.50 -10.75
N VAL A 3 -29.46 -40.78 -9.45
CA VAL A 3 -28.90 -39.93 -8.38
C VAL A 3 -27.43 -39.55 -8.66
N LYS A 4 -26.71 -40.40 -9.39
CA LYS A 4 -25.33 -40.16 -9.84
C LYS A 4 -25.19 -38.90 -10.70
N ASN A 5 -26.16 -38.61 -11.57
CA ASN A 5 -26.11 -37.43 -12.45
C ASN A 5 -26.42 -36.11 -11.73
N ARG A 6 -27.12 -36.13 -10.59
CA ARG A 6 -27.33 -34.90 -9.80
C ARG A 6 -26.06 -34.46 -9.08
N LYS A 7 -25.25 -35.41 -8.57
CA LYS A 7 -23.99 -35.09 -7.88
C LYS A 7 -22.97 -34.46 -8.84
N LEU A 8 -22.86 -34.97 -10.07
CA LEU A 8 -21.97 -34.37 -11.08
C LEU A 8 -22.40 -32.95 -11.47
N ARG A 9 -23.71 -32.70 -11.64
CA ARG A 9 -24.19 -31.36 -12.01
C ARG A 9 -23.96 -30.33 -10.90
N VAL A 10 -24.16 -30.70 -9.64
CA VAL A 10 -23.92 -29.80 -8.51
C VAL A 10 -22.42 -29.51 -8.33
N ALA A 11 -21.55 -30.51 -8.53
CA ALA A 11 -20.11 -30.30 -8.48
C ALA A 11 -19.62 -29.35 -9.60
N GLY A 12 -20.17 -29.48 -10.81
CA GLY A 12 -19.84 -28.59 -11.94
C GLY A 12 -20.26 -27.13 -11.69
N ILE A 13 -21.46 -26.91 -11.14
CA ILE A 13 -21.96 -25.56 -10.85
C ILE A 13 -21.13 -24.89 -9.73
N VAL A 14 -20.79 -25.63 -8.67
CA VAL A 14 -19.96 -25.10 -7.59
C VAL A 14 -18.55 -24.76 -8.08
N GLY A 15 -17.96 -25.60 -8.94
CA GLY A 15 -16.66 -25.30 -9.55
C GLY A 15 -16.69 -24.04 -10.44
N ALA A 16 -17.75 -23.86 -11.23
CA ALA A 16 -17.91 -22.69 -12.07
C ALA A 16 -18.07 -21.38 -11.26
N VAL A 17 -18.83 -21.42 -10.16
CA VAL A 17 -19.03 -20.25 -9.29
C VAL A 17 -17.73 -19.85 -8.58
N ILE A 18 -16.94 -20.83 -8.12
CA ILE A 18 -15.65 -20.57 -7.46
C ILE A 18 -14.64 -19.94 -8.43
N LEU A 19 -14.65 -20.34 -9.70
CA LEU A 19 -13.79 -19.75 -10.73
C LEU A 19 -14.25 -18.38 -11.22
N ALA A 20 -15.57 -18.13 -11.24
CA ALA A 20 -16.12 -16.86 -11.73
C ALA A 20 -16.03 -15.72 -10.71
N LEU A 21 -16.08 -16.01 -9.40
CA LEU A 21 -16.09 -14.98 -8.35
C LEU A 21 -14.83 -14.08 -8.35
N PRO A 22 -13.60 -14.61 -8.44
CA PRO A 22 -12.38 -13.80 -8.47
C PRO A 22 -12.30 -12.91 -9.70
N LEU A 23 -12.72 -13.41 -10.87
CA LEU A 23 -12.78 -12.65 -12.11
C LEU A 23 -13.76 -11.48 -12.02
N LEU A 24 -14.90 -11.69 -11.35
CA LEU A 24 -15.90 -10.64 -11.14
C LEU A 24 -15.41 -9.57 -10.16
N VAL A 25 -14.71 -9.97 -9.08
CA VAL A 25 -14.06 -9.03 -8.15
C VAL A 25 -12.99 -8.22 -8.88
N PHE A 26 -12.18 -8.86 -9.74
CA PHE A 26 -11.15 -8.19 -10.52
C PHE A 26 -11.72 -7.17 -11.52
N MET A 27 -12.82 -7.54 -12.21
CA MET A 27 -13.55 -6.66 -13.12
C MET A 27 -14.18 -5.45 -12.43
N ILE A 28 -14.58 -5.57 -11.16
CA ILE A 28 -15.16 -4.46 -10.39
C ILE A 28 -14.06 -3.58 -9.76
N ALA A 29 -12.93 -4.17 -9.35
CA ALA A 29 -11.84 -3.44 -8.71
C ALA A 29 -11.09 -2.53 -9.69
N ILE A 30 -10.81 -2.99 -10.92
CA ILE A 30 -10.01 -2.23 -11.90
C ILE A 30 -10.59 -0.82 -12.20
N PRO A 31 -11.88 -0.65 -12.49
CA PRO A 31 -12.47 0.66 -12.76
C PRO A 31 -12.44 1.58 -11.54
N LEU A 32 -12.60 1.03 -10.32
CA LEU A 32 -12.57 1.81 -9.08
C LEU A 32 -11.16 2.37 -8.81
N LEU A 33 -10.12 1.57 -9.04
CA LEU A 33 -8.72 2.01 -8.95
C LEU A 33 -8.35 3.03 -10.05
N SER A 34 -8.96 2.91 -11.24
CA SER A 34 -8.77 3.89 -12.34
C SER A 34 -9.49 5.22 -12.10
N SER A 35 -10.59 5.22 -11.33
CA SER A 35 -11.36 6.45 -11.06
C SER A 35 -10.72 7.35 -9.99
N THR A 36 -9.83 6.81 -9.16
CA THR A 36 -9.16 7.57 -8.10
C THR A 36 -7.95 8.36 -8.60
N THR A 37 -7.39 8.04 -9.78
CA THR A 37 -6.23 8.74 -10.33
C THR A 37 -6.58 10.03 -11.07
N SER A 38 -7.87 10.29 -11.34
CA SER A 38 -8.34 11.48 -12.07
C SER A 38 -8.67 12.69 -11.19
N LEU A 39 -8.56 12.57 -9.85
CA LEU A 39 -8.88 13.64 -8.89
C LEU A 39 -7.66 14.49 -8.46
N LEU A 40 -6.48 14.25 -9.02
CA LEU A 40 -5.23 14.98 -8.71
C LEU A 40 -4.78 15.79 -9.93
N THR A 41 -5.64 16.67 -10.46
CA THR A 41 -5.23 17.62 -11.49
C THR A 41 -4.71 18.92 -10.87
N PRO A 42 -3.61 19.49 -11.37
CA PRO A 42 -2.94 20.69 -10.82
C PRO A 42 -3.82 21.95 -10.78
N GLU A 43 -4.92 22.00 -11.53
CA GLU A 43 -5.86 23.14 -11.55
C GLU A 43 -6.53 23.41 -10.18
N PHE A 44 -6.70 22.39 -9.34
CA PHE A 44 -7.37 22.55 -8.03
C PHE A 44 -6.50 23.32 -7.01
N PHE A 45 -5.18 23.23 -7.10
CA PHE A 45 -4.26 23.93 -6.19
C PHE A 45 -4.08 25.41 -6.55
N SER A 46 -4.25 25.77 -7.83
CA SER A 46 -4.14 27.17 -8.30
C SER A 46 -5.24 28.09 -7.75
N ASP A 47 -6.43 27.57 -7.45
CA ASP A 47 -7.55 28.40 -7.00
C ASP A 47 -7.52 28.66 -5.48
N VAL A 48 -6.83 27.81 -4.70
CA VAL A 48 -6.73 27.96 -3.24
C VAL A 48 -5.66 28.99 -2.84
N ILE A 49 -4.59 29.15 -3.63
CA ILE A 49 -3.52 30.11 -3.36
C ILE A 49 -3.94 31.55 -3.70
N ARG A 50 -4.96 31.73 -4.54
CA ARG A 50 -5.41 33.04 -5.03
C ARG A 50 -6.17 33.88 -3.99
N ASP A 51 -6.51 33.31 -2.83
CA ASP A 51 -7.36 33.94 -1.81
C ASP A 51 -6.60 34.50 -0.59
N MET A 52 -5.25 34.42 -0.59
CA MET A 52 -4.42 35.04 0.44
C MET A 52 -3.94 36.42 -0.01
N ASP A 53 -4.38 37.45 0.73
CA ASP A 53 -4.17 38.90 0.52
C ASP A 53 -2.70 39.32 0.81
N TYR A 54 -1.73 38.61 0.21
CA TYR A 54 -0.28 38.77 0.41
C TYR A 54 0.24 40.07 -0.22
N ASP A 55 -0.40 40.51 -1.30
CA ASP A 55 -0.04 41.74 -2.03
C ASP A 55 -0.14 42.99 -1.15
N LYS A 56 -1.07 43.03 -0.17
CA LYS A 56 -1.20 44.16 0.77
C LYS A 56 -0.10 44.23 1.81
N ILE A 57 0.49 43.10 2.19
CA ILE A 57 1.57 43.07 3.19
C ILE A 57 2.86 43.55 2.52
N VAL A 58 3.11 43.12 1.28
CA VAL A 58 4.26 43.55 0.50
C VAL A 58 4.17 45.04 0.18
N GLU A 59 3.02 45.54 -0.29
CA GLU A 59 2.81 46.97 -0.56
C GLU A 59 3.08 47.85 0.68
N GLN A 60 2.68 47.38 1.86
CA GLN A 60 2.86 48.12 3.12
C GLN A 60 4.32 48.18 3.60
N VAL A 61 5.13 47.16 3.28
CA VAL A 61 6.57 47.12 3.62
C VAL A 61 7.39 47.89 2.59
N THR A 62 7.05 47.77 1.30
CA THR A 62 7.73 48.51 0.22
C THR A 62 7.52 50.02 0.35
N ASP A 63 6.33 50.48 0.76
CA ASP A 63 6.06 51.91 0.99
C ASP A 63 6.87 52.47 2.17
N GLN A 64 7.11 51.69 3.24
CA GLN A 64 7.92 52.14 4.38
C GLN A 64 9.42 52.26 4.04
N ILE A 65 9.92 51.40 3.14
CA ILE A 65 11.31 51.45 2.68
C ILE A 65 11.50 52.61 1.68
N ALA A 66 10.52 52.87 0.82
CA ALA A 66 10.57 53.94 -0.17
C ALA A 66 10.59 55.35 0.46
N ASP A 67 9.98 55.51 1.63
CA ASP A 67 9.90 56.80 2.35
C ASP A 67 11.15 57.13 3.18
N GLY A 68 12.16 56.26 3.21
CA GLY A 68 13.44 56.53 3.86
C GLY A 68 13.36 56.66 5.39
N GLU A 69 12.30 56.12 6.01
CA GLU A 69 12.20 56.01 7.46
C GLU A 69 13.16 54.92 7.95
N SER A 70 14.11 55.31 8.81
CA SER A 70 14.98 54.35 9.48
C SER A 70 14.14 53.45 10.40
N LEU A 71 14.26 52.14 10.24
CA LEU A 71 13.69 51.14 11.14
C LEU A 71 13.97 51.50 12.61
N PRO A 72 13.00 51.32 13.51
CA PRO A 72 13.13 51.73 14.91
C PRO A 72 14.31 51.01 15.56
N ALA A 73 15.23 51.77 16.14
CA ALA A 73 16.51 51.30 16.71
C ALA A 73 16.37 50.18 17.78
N GLY A 74 15.17 49.95 18.32
CA GLY A 74 14.90 48.84 19.24
C GLY A 74 14.65 47.48 18.57
N MET A 75 14.47 47.43 17.25
CA MET A 75 14.32 46.17 16.50
C MET A 75 15.69 45.55 16.17
N VAL A 76 16.74 46.37 16.10
CA VAL A 76 18.11 45.94 15.79
C VAL A 76 18.81 45.31 17.00
N ASP A 77 18.52 45.77 18.22
CA ASP A 77 19.14 45.23 19.45
C ASP A 77 18.55 43.86 19.87
N ASP A 78 17.29 43.56 19.53
CA ASP A 78 16.66 42.24 19.77
C ASP A 78 16.98 41.22 18.66
N MET A 79 17.61 41.65 17.55
CA MET A 79 18.08 40.78 16.44
C MET A 79 19.52 40.29 16.65
N MET A 80 20.29 40.86 17.59
CA MET A 80 21.69 40.49 17.80
C MET A 80 21.91 39.20 18.62
N GLU A 81 20.86 38.46 18.97
CA GLU A 81 20.95 37.18 19.71
C GLU A 81 20.64 35.94 18.84
N THR A 82 20.36 36.12 17.55
CA THR A 82 20.16 35.05 16.55
C THR A 82 21.42 34.85 15.69
N ASP A 83 21.62 33.61 15.21
CA ASP A 83 22.83 33.20 14.51
C ASP A 83 23.05 34.10 13.27
N PHE A 84 24.18 34.80 13.24
CA PHE A 84 24.68 35.69 12.17
C PHE A 84 24.43 35.19 10.72
N ALA A 85 24.38 33.87 10.53
CA ALA A 85 24.08 33.25 9.24
C ALA A 85 22.60 33.42 8.84
N ASP A 86 21.65 33.35 9.78
CA ASP A 86 20.22 33.39 9.50
C ASP A 86 19.78 34.78 8.99
N ASP A 87 20.28 35.86 9.60
CA ASP A 87 19.96 37.23 9.18
C ASP A 87 20.61 37.59 7.83
N LEU A 88 21.82 37.08 7.58
CA LEU A 88 22.52 37.21 6.30
C LEU A 88 21.75 36.51 5.18
N ILE A 89 21.30 35.29 5.46
CA ILE A 89 20.50 34.46 4.56
C ILE A 89 19.17 35.14 4.30
N GLU A 90 18.48 35.67 5.30
CA GLU A 90 17.18 36.33 5.12
C GLU A 90 17.29 37.54 4.18
N LEU A 91 18.27 38.42 4.41
CA LEU A 91 18.47 39.62 3.60
C LEU A 91 18.85 39.29 2.13
N VAL A 92 19.77 38.34 1.94
CA VAL A 92 20.23 37.92 0.61
C VAL A 92 19.13 37.15 -0.13
N THR A 93 18.40 36.30 0.58
CA THR A 93 17.37 35.46 -0.02
C THR A 93 16.14 36.28 -0.37
N GLU A 94 15.79 37.31 0.41
CA GLU A 94 14.65 38.19 0.09
C GLU A 94 14.87 38.95 -1.23
N ASP A 95 16.06 39.54 -1.44
CA ASP A 95 16.39 40.26 -2.68
C ASP A 95 16.54 39.32 -3.89
N MET A 96 17.10 38.11 -3.68
CA MET A 96 17.14 37.05 -4.70
C MET A 96 15.75 36.53 -5.06
N ILE A 97 14.86 36.36 -4.08
CA ILE A 97 13.48 35.91 -4.29
C ILE A 97 12.71 36.97 -5.07
N ILE A 98 12.87 38.26 -4.75
CA ILE A 98 12.25 39.36 -5.50
C ILE A 98 12.73 39.34 -6.95
N THR A 99 14.05 39.22 -7.18
CA THR A 99 14.64 39.14 -8.53
C THR A 99 14.14 37.92 -9.32
N LEU A 100 14.02 36.76 -8.69
CA LEU A 100 13.47 35.54 -9.29
C LEU A 100 11.99 35.69 -9.65
N ARG A 101 11.22 36.38 -8.80
CA ARG A 101 9.77 36.56 -8.96
C ARG A 101 9.41 37.56 -10.05
N GLU A 102 10.28 38.53 -10.31
CA GLU A 102 10.12 39.49 -11.42
C GLU A 102 10.52 38.90 -12.79
N GLY A 103 11.36 37.87 -12.82
CA GLY A 103 11.89 37.25 -14.04
C GLY A 103 11.12 36.04 -14.59
N GLU A 104 10.44 35.25 -13.73
CA GLU A 104 9.80 33.99 -14.14
C GLU A 104 8.28 33.94 -13.89
N PRO A 105 7.51 33.28 -14.78
CA PRO A 105 6.06 33.17 -14.65
C PRO A 105 5.67 32.21 -13.51
N ALA A 106 5.47 32.73 -12.29
CA ALA A 106 4.82 32.09 -11.13
C ALA A 106 5.05 30.57 -10.98
N GLY A 107 6.27 30.12 -11.29
CA GLY A 107 6.71 28.73 -11.20
C GLY A 107 7.39 28.51 -9.86
N TYR A 108 7.25 27.31 -9.32
CA TYR A 108 7.88 26.90 -8.07
C TYR A 108 9.40 27.10 -8.15
N ILE A 109 9.95 27.98 -7.31
CA ILE A 109 11.40 28.16 -7.17
C ILE A 109 11.92 26.92 -6.44
N ASN A 110 12.69 26.11 -7.14
CA ASN A 110 13.34 24.92 -6.61
C ASN A 110 14.60 25.36 -5.82
N GLY A 111 14.89 24.72 -4.68
CA GLY A 111 16.11 24.97 -3.90
C GLY A 111 17.40 24.85 -4.72
N ARG A 112 17.44 23.99 -5.74
CA ARG A 112 18.57 23.94 -6.69
C ARG A 112 18.70 25.24 -7.49
N ALA A 113 17.60 25.82 -7.96
CA ALA A 113 17.62 27.07 -8.72
C ALA A 113 18.12 28.24 -7.87
N ILE A 114 17.82 28.25 -6.57
CA ILE A 114 18.36 29.24 -5.63
C ILE A 114 19.87 29.08 -5.46
N VAL A 115 20.37 27.85 -5.30
CA VAL A 115 21.82 27.60 -5.20
C VAL A 115 22.55 27.97 -6.50
N ASP A 116 21.99 27.62 -7.66
CA ASP A 116 22.56 27.94 -8.97
C ASP A 116 22.60 29.46 -9.21
N LEU A 117 21.52 30.17 -8.85
CA LEU A 117 21.45 31.63 -8.96
C LEU A 117 22.41 32.33 -7.99
N ALA A 118 22.49 31.86 -6.74
CA ALA A 118 23.44 32.39 -5.76
C ALA A 118 24.88 32.21 -6.24
N GLN A 119 25.16 31.09 -6.90
CA GLN A 119 26.48 30.83 -7.48
C GLN A 119 26.77 31.75 -8.68
N GLU A 120 25.78 32.08 -9.49
CA GLU A 120 25.91 33.04 -10.60
C GLU A 120 26.19 34.47 -10.10
N HIS A 121 25.56 34.86 -8.99
CA HIS A 121 25.66 36.21 -8.40
C HIS A 121 26.59 36.30 -7.18
N LEU A 122 27.45 35.31 -6.96
CA LEU A 122 28.25 35.21 -5.75
C LEU A 122 29.19 36.43 -5.53
N GLU A 123 29.72 37.02 -6.61
CA GLU A 123 30.57 38.21 -6.50
C GLU A 123 29.79 39.45 -6.05
N ASP A 124 28.57 39.64 -6.58
CA ASP A 124 27.69 40.75 -6.19
C ASP A 124 27.27 40.61 -4.73
N LEU A 125 26.96 39.38 -4.29
CA LEU A 125 26.63 39.07 -2.89
C LEU A 125 27.80 39.37 -1.95
N VAL A 126 29.03 39.06 -2.35
CA VAL A 126 30.24 39.38 -1.57
C VAL A 126 30.41 40.89 -1.38
N ASP A 127 30.17 41.68 -2.43
CA ASP A 127 30.27 43.13 -2.38
C ASP A 127 29.20 43.75 -1.46
N VAL A 128 27.96 43.25 -1.54
CA VAL A 128 26.86 43.65 -0.65
C VAL A 128 27.20 43.30 0.81
N CYS A 129 27.68 42.07 1.08
CA CYS A 129 28.05 41.64 2.41
C CYS A 129 29.15 42.54 3.01
N ARG A 130 30.20 42.87 2.23
CA ARG A 130 31.28 43.76 2.70
C ARG A 130 30.83 45.21 2.94
N ALA A 131 29.86 45.68 2.16
CA ALA A 131 29.32 47.02 2.30
C ALA A 131 28.48 47.17 3.57
N HIS A 132 27.65 46.17 3.86
CA HIS A 132 26.63 46.24 4.91
C HIS A 132 27.04 45.60 6.25
N LEU A 133 28.01 44.68 6.24
CA LEU A 133 28.41 43.95 7.44
C LEU A 133 29.87 44.26 7.81
N PRO A 134 30.11 45.01 8.89
CA PRO A 134 31.48 45.34 9.30
C PRO A 134 32.25 44.11 9.82
N GLU A 135 31.54 43.07 10.29
CA GLU A 135 32.12 41.87 10.90
C GLU A 135 32.79 40.94 9.88
N VAL A 136 32.32 40.92 8.64
CA VAL A 136 32.92 40.11 7.56
C VAL A 136 34.11 40.77 6.89
N ARG A 137 34.46 42.01 7.26
CA ARG A 137 35.56 42.76 6.61
C ARG A 137 36.92 42.11 6.80
N ASP A 138 37.09 41.37 7.88
CA ASP A 138 38.34 40.68 8.21
C ASP A 138 38.45 39.29 7.56
N LEU A 139 37.35 38.76 7.00
CA LEU A 139 37.36 37.49 6.27
C LEU A 139 38.03 37.66 4.91
N SER A 140 38.85 36.68 4.53
CA SER A 140 39.33 36.62 3.16
C SER A 140 38.15 36.41 2.20
N GLU A 141 38.30 36.86 0.95
CA GLU A 141 37.25 36.70 -0.06
C GLU A 141 36.83 35.24 -0.26
N ALA A 142 37.77 34.31 -0.16
CA ALA A 142 37.50 32.89 -0.27
C ALA A 142 36.68 32.35 0.90
N GLU A 143 36.98 32.78 2.13
CA GLU A 143 36.22 32.40 3.33
C GLU A 143 34.80 32.97 3.29
N LEU A 144 34.66 34.24 2.88
CA LEU A 144 33.35 34.88 2.76
C LEU A 144 32.48 34.20 1.69
N LYS A 145 33.07 33.82 0.55
CA LYS A 145 32.36 33.06 -0.50
C LYS A 145 31.87 31.70 0.00
N ASP A 146 32.69 31.00 0.77
CA ASP A 146 32.33 29.68 1.32
C ASP A 146 31.20 29.83 2.37
N GLU A 147 31.28 30.83 3.23
CA GLU A 147 30.26 31.10 4.25
C GLU A 147 28.90 31.46 3.62
N ILE A 148 28.89 32.33 2.61
CA ILE A 148 27.67 32.69 1.85
C ILE A 148 27.07 31.44 1.22
N MET A 149 27.86 30.62 0.52
CA MET A 149 27.35 29.43 -0.15
C MET A 149 26.88 28.34 0.82
N ASN A 150 27.50 28.23 2.00
CA ASN A 150 27.04 27.33 3.06
C ASN A 150 25.70 27.78 3.63
N GLY A 151 25.52 29.08 3.87
CA GLY A 151 24.24 29.65 4.30
C GLY A 151 23.12 29.41 3.27
N VAL A 152 23.38 29.70 1.99
CA VAL A 152 22.41 29.46 0.91
C VAL A 152 22.02 27.98 0.80
N ARG A 153 22.98 27.06 0.95
CA ARG A 153 22.70 25.61 0.95
C ARG A 153 21.86 25.19 2.15
N GLN A 154 22.18 25.71 3.34
CA GLN A 154 21.43 25.41 4.55
C GLN A 154 19.99 25.90 4.43
N TYR A 155 19.79 27.13 3.93
CA TYR A 155 18.47 27.67 3.62
C TYR A 155 17.72 26.80 2.60
N ALA A 156 18.40 26.34 1.55
CA ALA A 156 17.79 25.47 0.55
C ALA A 156 17.35 24.10 1.13
N LEU A 157 18.04 23.61 2.17
CA LEU A 157 17.69 22.38 2.87
C LEU A 157 16.56 22.57 3.88
N ASP A 158 16.48 23.75 4.50
CA ASP A 158 15.47 24.09 5.52
C ASP A 158 14.14 24.56 4.90
N MET A 159 14.09 24.80 3.58
CA MET A 159 12.86 25.11 2.87
C MET A 159 11.79 24.02 3.08
N PRO A 160 10.52 24.40 3.29
CA PRO A 160 9.47 23.45 3.59
C PRO A 160 9.31 22.45 2.42
N PRO A 161 9.11 21.15 2.72
CA PRO A 161 9.07 20.08 1.72
C PRO A 161 7.90 20.20 0.73
N SER A 162 6.97 21.13 0.93
CA SER A 162 5.96 21.51 -0.06
C SER A 162 6.52 22.23 -1.29
N LEU A 163 7.77 22.70 -1.22
CA LEU A 163 8.49 23.36 -2.32
C LEU A 163 9.60 22.49 -2.92
N LEU A 164 9.98 21.39 -2.25
CA LEU A 164 10.93 20.42 -2.81
C LEU A 164 10.20 19.42 -3.70
N THR A 165 10.63 19.32 -4.95
CA THR A 165 10.16 18.24 -5.81
C THR A 165 10.85 16.94 -5.41
N VAL A 166 10.24 15.79 -5.72
CA VAL A 166 10.85 14.47 -5.47
C VAL A 166 12.20 14.34 -6.19
N GLU A 167 12.42 15.08 -7.27
CA GLU A 167 13.69 15.13 -7.99
C GLU A 167 14.81 15.80 -7.16
N ASP A 168 14.46 16.69 -6.24
CA ASP A 168 15.41 17.42 -5.39
C ASP A 168 15.88 16.58 -4.20
N LEU A 169 14.97 15.80 -3.60
CA LEU A 169 15.33 14.80 -2.58
C LEU A 169 16.19 13.67 -3.14
N VAL A 170 16.08 13.37 -4.43
CA VAL A 170 16.86 12.33 -5.11
C VAL A 170 18.20 12.87 -5.62
N GLY A 171 18.35 14.19 -5.75
CA GLY A 171 19.60 14.87 -6.10
C GLY A 171 20.65 14.89 -4.97
N MET A 172 20.25 14.62 -3.73
CA MET A 172 21.18 14.42 -2.60
C MET A 172 21.85 13.05 -2.71
N GLU A 173 22.97 12.97 -3.43
CA GLU A 173 24.03 11.93 -3.40
C GLU A 173 23.69 10.54 -2.81
N ILE A 174 22.55 9.97 -3.20
CA ILE A 174 22.32 8.54 -3.07
C ILE A 174 23.22 7.93 -4.12
N SER A 175 24.19 7.12 -3.69
CA SER A 175 25.17 6.47 -4.55
C SER A 175 24.48 5.97 -5.83
N HIS A 176 25.04 6.30 -6.99
CA HIS A 176 24.39 6.11 -8.30
C HIS A 176 23.87 4.68 -8.53
N SER A 177 24.42 3.70 -7.80
CA SER A 177 23.96 2.32 -7.77
C SER A 177 22.58 2.10 -7.12
N GLU A 178 22.20 2.84 -6.09
CA GLU A 178 20.95 2.60 -5.34
C GLU A 178 19.72 3.25 -5.99
N ALA A 179 19.92 4.37 -6.69
CA ALA A 179 18.86 5.03 -7.45
C ALA A 179 18.35 4.18 -8.63
N GLU A 180 19.23 3.42 -9.29
CA GLU A 180 18.83 2.50 -10.37
C GLU A 180 17.89 1.42 -9.86
N TRP A 181 18.17 0.80 -8.70
CA TRP A 181 17.30 -0.24 -8.14
C TRP A 181 15.92 0.27 -7.75
N LEU A 182 15.85 1.49 -7.20
CA LEU A 182 14.58 2.13 -6.83
C LEU A 182 13.72 2.42 -8.06
N SER A 183 14.31 2.90 -9.16
CA SER A 183 13.57 3.13 -10.41
C SER A 183 12.96 1.84 -10.98
N TYR A 184 13.66 0.70 -10.87
CA TYR A 184 13.13 -0.62 -11.26
C TYR A 184 12.02 -1.14 -10.33
N LEU A 185 12.10 -0.82 -9.03
CA LEU A 185 11.09 -1.21 -8.04
C LEU A 185 9.80 -0.38 -8.14
N LEU A 186 9.90 0.87 -8.58
CA LEU A 186 8.75 1.75 -8.82
C LEU A 186 8.13 1.57 -10.22
N ASP A 187 8.68 0.72 -11.08
CA ASP A 187 8.04 0.39 -12.35
C ASP A 187 6.65 -0.22 -12.07
N PRO A 188 5.56 0.38 -12.59
CA PRO A 188 4.20 -0.08 -12.33
C PRO A 188 3.99 -1.54 -12.78
N THR A 189 4.74 -2.02 -13.78
CA THR A 189 4.68 -3.43 -14.19
C THR A 189 5.27 -4.36 -13.14
N VAL A 190 6.40 -3.99 -12.51
CA VAL A 190 7.03 -4.77 -11.44
C VAL A 190 6.13 -4.83 -10.21
N LEU A 191 5.52 -3.70 -9.84
CA LEU A 191 4.52 -3.64 -8.76
C LEU A 191 3.31 -4.54 -9.02
N VAL A 192 2.76 -4.52 -10.24
CA VAL A 192 1.65 -5.41 -10.64
C VAL A 192 2.07 -6.87 -10.53
N TRP A 193 3.26 -7.24 -10.98
CA TRP A 193 3.76 -8.61 -10.86
C TRP A 193 4.00 -9.02 -9.41
N CYS A 194 4.51 -8.14 -8.55
CA CYS A 194 4.66 -8.39 -7.11
C CYS A 194 3.30 -8.64 -6.43
N VAL A 195 2.27 -7.88 -6.79
CA VAL A 195 0.91 -8.10 -6.27
C VAL A 195 0.34 -9.43 -6.78
N VAL A 196 0.48 -9.73 -8.07
CA VAL A 196 0.02 -11.00 -8.66
C VAL A 196 0.71 -12.20 -8.01
N ILE A 197 2.03 -12.14 -7.82
CA ILE A 197 2.79 -13.22 -7.17
C ILE A 197 2.34 -13.39 -5.72
N THR A 198 2.16 -12.31 -4.98
CA THR A 198 1.69 -12.35 -3.59
C THR A 198 0.29 -12.98 -3.48
N VAL A 199 -0.63 -12.62 -4.38
CA VAL A 199 -1.98 -13.20 -4.43
C VAL A 199 -1.94 -14.69 -4.80
N LEU A 200 -1.10 -15.09 -5.75
CA LEU A 200 -0.93 -16.49 -6.14
C LEU A 200 -0.34 -17.33 -5.00
N LEU A 201 0.65 -16.80 -4.28
CA LEU A 201 1.23 -17.46 -3.12
C LEU A 201 0.23 -17.59 -1.98
N ALA A 202 -0.56 -16.55 -1.70
CA ALA A 202 -1.63 -16.59 -0.71
C ALA A 202 -2.72 -17.62 -1.09
N ALA A 203 -3.10 -17.67 -2.36
CA ALA A 203 -4.07 -18.66 -2.87
C ALA A 203 -3.52 -20.10 -2.78
N ALA A 204 -2.27 -20.32 -3.18
CA ALA A 204 -1.62 -21.62 -3.07
C ALA A 204 -1.49 -22.06 -1.60
N PHE A 205 -1.11 -21.15 -0.71
CA PHE A 205 -1.07 -21.38 0.73
C PHE A 205 -2.46 -21.73 1.26
N PHE A 206 -3.51 -21.02 0.84
CA PHE A 206 -4.89 -21.28 1.25
C PHE A 206 -5.40 -22.64 0.75
N VAL A 207 -5.08 -23.03 -0.49
CA VAL A 207 -5.42 -24.37 -1.03
C VAL A 207 -4.68 -25.47 -0.25
N CYS A 208 -3.40 -25.28 0.05
CA CYS A 208 -2.62 -26.16 0.91
C CYS A 208 -3.22 -26.25 2.33
N LEU A 209 -3.63 -25.11 2.90
CA LEU A 209 -4.28 -25.01 4.19
C LEU A 209 -5.61 -25.75 4.17
N LEU A 210 -6.46 -25.55 3.16
CA LEU A 210 -7.75 -26.25 3.01
C LEU A 210 -7.59 -27.75 2.81
N HIS A 211 -6.58 -28.18 2.05
CA HIS A 211 -6.26 -29.59 1.85
C HIS A 211 -5.80 -30.25 3.15
N ARG A 212 -5.05 -29.52 3.98
CA ARG A 212 -4.61 -29.96 5.31
C ARG A 212 -5.73 -29.86 6.37
N LEU A 213 -6.62 -28.87 6.25
CA LEU A 213 -7.77 -28.63 7.13
C LEU A 213 -8.91 -29.62 6.95
N ARG A 214 -8.93 -30.39 5.86
CA ARG A 214 -9.89 -31.49 5.67
C ARG A 214 -9.80 -32.57 6.76
N GLY A 215 -8.70 -32.61 7.53
CA GLY A 215 -8.56 -33.39 8.77
C GLY A 215 -8.47 -32.57 10.08
N MET A 216 -8.45 -31.23 10.02
CA MET A 216 -7.93 -30.36 11.08
C MET A 216 -8.81 -29.14 11.39
N LEU A 217 -10.13 -29.24 11.20
CA LEU A 217 -11.12 -28.19 11.47
C LEU A 217 -10.98 -27.53 12.88
N TRP A 218 -10.46 -28.29 13.84
CA TRP A 218 -10.22 -27.85 15.22
C TRP A 218 -8.98 -26.96 15.41
N LEU A 219 -7.92 -27.19 14.63
CA LEU A 219 -6.68 -26.41 14.75
C LEU A 219 -6.79 -25.05 14.04
N GLY A 220 -7.65 -24.93 13.03
CA GLY A 220 -7.98 -23.64 12.42
C GLY A 220 -8.69 -22.68 13.38
N ILE A 221 -9.63 -23.19 14.20
CA ILE A 221 -10.32 -22.39 15.22
C ILE A 221 -9.34 -21.94 16.31
N LEU A 222 -8.45 -22.83 16.77
CA LEU A 222 -7.41 -22.50 17.74
C LEU A 222 -6.41 -21.45 17.22
N ALA A 223 -6.02 -21.51 15.95
CA ALA A 223 -5.12 -20.52 15.35
C ALA A 223 -5.79 -19.14 15.22
N ILE A 224 -7.07 -19.08 14.83
CA ILE A 224 -7.83 -17.83 14.76
C ILE A 224 -7.95 -17.21 16.17
N VAL A 225 -8.33 -18.00 17.17
CA VAL A 225 -8.43 -17.54 18.56
C VAL A 225 -7.07 -17.09 19.12
N ALA A 226 -5.99 -17.79 18.79
CA ALA A 226 -4.64 -17.42 19.19
C ALA A 226 -4.09 -16.16 18.47
N SER A 227 -4.61 -15.84 17.28
CA SER A 227 -4.21 -14.65 16.52
C SER A 227 -4.96 -13.37 16.91
N LEU A 228 -6.14 -13.47 17.52
CA LEU A 228 -6.92 -12.31 17.98
C LEU A 228 -6.14 -11.36 18.91
N PRO A 229 -5.37 -11.84 19.92
CA PRO A 229 -4.56 -10.97 20.77
C PRO A 229 -3.50 -10.18 20.00
N ALA A 230 -2.87 -10.78 18.98
CA ALA A 230 -1.87 -10.10 18.16
C ALA A 230 -2.49 -9.01 17.28
N ILE A 231 -3.69 -9.26 16.74
CA ILE A 231 -4.44 -8.27 15.97
C ILE A 231 -4.88 -7.10 16.86
N VAL A 232 -5.40 -7.40 18.07
CA VAL A 232 -5.76 -6.36 19.04
C VAL A 232 -4.54 -5.55 19.47
N LEU A 233 -3.40 -6.20 19.72
CA LEU A 233 -2.16 -5.53 20.08
C LEU A 233 -1.65 -4.64 18.95
N GLY A 234 -1.69 -5.11 17.70
CA GLY A 234 -1.32 -4.30 16.53
C GLY A 234 -2.21 -3.07 16.36
N ALA A 235 -3.52 -3.22 16.56
CA ALA A 235 -4.45 -2.10 16.53
C ALA A 235 -4.18 -1.09 17.66
N LEU A 236 -3.89 -1.56 18.87
CA LEU A 236 -3.54 -0.70 20.00
C LEU A 236 -2.21 0.04 19.79
N LEU A 237 -1.20 -0.63 19.24
CA LEU A 237 0.08 -0.01 18.88
C LEU A 237 -0.10 1.06 17.79
N ASN A 238 -0.96 0.80 16.81
CA ASN A 238 -1.26 1.78 15.76
C ASN A 238 -1.96 3.03 16.35
N ILE A 239 -2.90 2.84 17.28
CA ILE A 239 -3.57 3.94 17.99
C ILE A 239 -2.57 4.73 18.87
N ALA A 240 -1.63 4.04 19.52
CA ALA A 240 -0.59 4.68 20.32
C ALA A 240 0.38 5.51 19.46
N ASN A 241 0.74 5.01 18.27
CA ASN A 241 1.61 5.72 17.33
C ASN A 241 0.96 7.00 16.78
N LEU A 242 -0.35 6.95 16.51
CA LEU A 242 -1.14 8.12 16.14
C LEU A 242 -1.18 9.18 17.25
N LYS A 243 -1.16 8.78 18.53
CA LYS A 243 -1.11 9.71 19.66
C LYS A 243 0.26 10.36 19.86
N LEU A 244 1.36 9.64 19.55
CA LEU A 244 2.71 10.18 19.63
C LEU A 244 3.02 11.15 18.48
N SER A 245 2.43 10.91 17.31
CA SER A 245 2.53 11.81 16.14
C SER A 245 1.74 13.12 16.29
N ALA A 246 0.78 13.19 17.22
CA ALA A 246 -0.06 14.37 17.42
C ALA A 246 0.60 15.48 18.28
N GLY A 247 1.83 15.26 18.77
CA GLY A 247 2.53 16.19 19.65
C GLY A 247 3.34 17.27 18.95
N THR A 248 3.65 17.16 17.65
CA THR A 248 4.65 18.02 17.00
C THR A 248 4.40 18.28 15.50
N GLN A 249 3.17 18.57 15.08
CA GLN A 249 2.86 19.42 13.90
C GLN A 249 1.34 19.51 13.70
N GLU A 250 0.75 20.62 14.17
CA GLU A 250 -0.70 20.76 14.32
C GLU A 250 -1.45 21.14 13.02
N GLU A 251 -0.75 21.64 11.99
CA GLU A 251 -1.40 22.16 10.77
C GLU A 251 -1.17 21.29 9.52
N ILE A 252 0.00 20.67 9.35
CA ILE A 252 0.27 19.82 8.17
C ILE A 252 -0.38 18.41 8.32
N ALA A 253 -0.56 17.94 9.55
CA ALA A 253 -1.13 16.61 9.80
C ALA A 253 -2.65 16.52 9.56
N ARG A 254 -3.40 17.64 9.62
CA ARG A 254 -4.88 17.58 9.48
C ARG A 254 -5.33 17.17 8.07
N SER A 255 -4.68 17.65 7.01
CA SER A 255 -5.09 17.32 5.64
C SER A 255 -4.73 15.88 5.25
N ALA A 256 -3.57 15.37 5.68
CA ALA A 256 -3.17 13.99 5.41
C ALA A 256 -4.01 12.96 6.18
N VAL A 257 -4.42 13.28 7.42
CA VAL A 257 -5.22 12.38 8.26
C VAL A 257 -6.66 12.24 7.75
N GLU A 258 -7.26 13.28 7.19
CA GLU A 258 -8.62 13.20 6.61
C GLU A 258 -8.67 12.27 5.38
N THR A 259 -7.65 12.30 4.53
CA THR A 259 -7.58 11.45 3.33
C THR A 259 -7.31 9.98 3.66
N LEU A 260 -6.48 9.71 4.68
CA LEU A 260 -6.20 8.34 5.12
C LEU A 260 -7.35 7.71 5.93
N THR A 261 -8.04 8.49 6.78
CA THR A 261 -9.14 7.96 7.60
C THR A 261 -10.38 7.60 6.77
N GLY A 262 -10.65 8.30 5.67
CA GLY A 262 -11.73 7.95 4.73
C GLY A 262 -11.50 6.63 3.98
N SER A 263 -10.24 6.36 3.59
CA SER A 263 -9.85 5.15 2.84
C SER A 263 -9.81 3.89 3.72
N LEU A 264 -9.32 4.02 4.96
CA LEU A 264 -9.19 2.89 5.89
C LEU A 264 -10.55 2.43 6.44
N THR A 265 -11.49 3.36 6.66
CA THR A 265 -12.83 3.02 7.15
C THR A 265 -13.66 2.30 6.09
N THR A 266 -13.61 2.76 4.83
CA THR A 266 -14.31 2.09 3.72
C THR A 266 -13.74 0.72 3.42
N THR A 267 -12.40 0.58 3.37
CA THR A 267 -11.75 -0.72 3.16
C THR A 267 -12.04 -1.68 4.32
N GLY A 268 -12.00 -1.18 5.56
CA GLY A 268 -12.34 -1.98 6.76
C GLY A 268 -13.78 -2.48 6.75
N ILE A 269 -14.75 -1.64 6.34
CA ILE A 269 -16.16 -2.04 6.22
C ILE A 269 -16.34 -3.10 5.14
N VAL A 270 -15.70 -2.93 3.97
CA VAL A 270 -15.79 -3.92 2.88
C VAL A 270 -15.25 -5.29 3.33
N LEU A 271 -14.11 -5.31 4.01
CA LEU A 271 -13.52 -6.54 4.56
C LEU A 271 -14.40 -7.17 5.64
N ALA A 272 -15.00 -6.36 6.52
CA ALA A 272 -15.92 -6.85 7.55
C ALA A 272 -17.18 -7.49 6.93
N VAL A 273 -17.77 -6.85 5.92
CA VAL A 273 -18.94 -7.39 5.19
C VAL A 273 -18.57 -8.69 4.48
N LEU A 274 -17.42 -8.73 3.80
CA LEU A 274 -16.93 -9.94 3.13
C LEU A 274 -16.72 -11.10 4.12
N GLY A 275 -16.14 -10.80 5.29
CA GLY A 275 -15.96 -11.76 6.38
C GLY A 275 -17.28 -12.33 6.90
N VAL A 276 -18.29 -11.48 7.12
CA VAL A 276 -19.62 -11.92 7.56
C VAL A 276 -20.30 -12.80 6.50
N LEU A 277 -20.21 -12.44 5.22
CA LEU A 277 -20.76 -13.25 4.13
C LEU A 277 -20.10 -14.64 4.03
N LEU A 278 -18.79 -14.73 4.25
CA LEU A 278 -18.07 -16.00 4.28
C LEU A 278 -18.52 -16.87 5.47
N ILE A 279 -18.70 -16.29 6.66
CA ILE A 279 -19.20 -17.01 7.83
C ILE A 279 -20.61 -17.55 7.57
N ILE A 280 -21.50 -16.72 7.01
CA ILE A 280 -22.87 -17.15 6.64
C ILE A 280 -22.82 -18.30 5.63
N GLY A 281 -21.99 -18.17 4.58
CA GLY A 281 -21.81 -19.23 3.58
C GLY A 281 -21.33 -20.54 4.20
N PHE A 282 -20.41 -20.46 5.17
CA PHE A 282 -19.88 -21.62 5.88
C PHE A 282 -20.95 -22.31 6.75
N VAL A 283 -21.77 -21.53 7.46
CA VAL A 283 -22.89 -22.05 8.27
C VAL A 283 -23.92 -22.76 7.38
N ILE A 284 -24.30 -22.15 6.26
CA ILE A 284 -25.25 -22.75 5.30
C ILE A 284 -24.71 -24.07 4.74
N ALA A 285 -23.43 -24.09 4.32
CA ALA A 285 -22.77 -25.30 3.84
C ALA A 285 -22.74 -26.41 4.90
N GLY A 286 -22.46 -26.06 6.16
CA GLY A 286 -22.48 -26.99 7.29
C GLY A 286 -23.86 -27.63 7.52
N VAL A 287 -24.92 -26.82 7.49
CA VAL A 287 -26.31 -27.31 7.64
C VAL A 287 -26.70 -28.25 6.51
N ILE A 288 -26.33 -27.94 5.26
CA ILE A 288 -26.61 -28.80 4.10
C ILE A 288 -25.88 -30.14 4.24
N ASN A 289 -24.61 -30.13 4.69
CA ASN A 289 -23.84 -31.36 4.87
C ASN A 289 -24.38 -32.23 6.02
N LYS A 290 -24.86 -31.62 7.11
CA LYS A 290 -25.49 -32.37 8.22
C LYS A 290 -26.77 -33.11 7.75
N LYS A 291 -27.59 -32.46 6.92
CA LYS A 291 -28.78 -33.09 6.33
C LYS A 291 -28.43 -34.22 5.36
N ARG A 292 -27.31 -34.13 4.65
CA ARG A 292 -26.83 -35.19 3.75
C ARG A 292 -26.25 -36.40 4.51
N ALA A 293 -25.61 -36.18 5.65
CA ALA A 293 -25.10 -37.27 6.50
C ALA A 293 -26.22 -38.12 7.09
N ALA A 294 -27.34 -37.49 7.47
CA ALA A 294 -28.52 -38.20 8.00
C ALA A 294 -29.32 -38.99 6.95
N ALA A 295 -29.09 -38.73 5.65
CA ALA A 295 -29.79 -39.38 4.55
C ALA A 295 -29.02 -40.57 3.96
N LEU A 296 -27.86 -40.93 4.51
CA LEU A 296 -27.21 -42.19 4.18
C LEU A 296 -28.03 -43.32 4.81
N PRO A 297 -28.56 -44.25 4.01
CA PRO A 297 -29.29 -45.39 4.56
C PRO A 297 -28.34 -46.13 5.50
N THR A 298 -28.75 -46.25 6.76
CA THR A 298 -28.10 -47.13 7.72
C THR A 298 -27.97 -48.50 7.05
N PRO A 299 -26.76 -49.11 7.03
CA PRO A 299 -26.60 -50.45 6.51
C PRO A 299 -27.59 -51.32 7.27
N VAL A 300 -28.52 -51.94 6.53
CA VAL A 300 -29.47 -52.89 7.08
C VAL A 300 -28.63 -54.05 7.58
N THR A 301 -28.30 -54.03 8.87
CA THR A 301 -27.87 -55.22 9.60
C THR A 301 -29.07 -56.14 9.66
N ASP A 302 -29.17 -57.01 8.66
CA ASP A 302 -29.96 -58.24 8.72
C ASP A 302 -29.29 -59.17 9.76
N PRO A 303 -29.96 -59.50 10.88
CA PRO A 303 -29.50 -60.56 11.74
C PRO A 303 -30.08 -61.88 11.22
N THR A 304 -29.48 -62.42 10.15
CA THR A 304 -29.68 -63.82 9.79
C THR A 304 -28.32 -64.51 9.75
N PRO A 305 -27.99 -65.36 10.74
CA PRO A 305 -26.80 -66.18 10.68
C PRO A 305 -27.03 -67.28 9.63
N VAL A 306 -26.67 -67.00 8.39
CA VAL A 306 -26.56 -68.04 7.37
C VAL A 306 -25.27 -68.79 7.67
N ALA A 307 -25.43 -70.04 8.08
CA ALA A 307 -24.36 -71.00 8.22
C ALA A 307 -23.43 -70.95 7.01
N GLN A 308 -22.13 -70.85 7.28
CA GLN A 308 -21.10 -71.05 6.27
C GLN A 308 -21.30 -72.42 5.61
N GLU A 309 -21.85 -72.43 4.40
CA GLU A 309 -21.76 -73.57 3.51
C GLU A 309 -20.28 -73.79 3.18
N ALA A 310 -19.83 -75.02 3.46
CA ALA A 310 -18.51 -75.51 3.14
C ALA A 310 -18.21 -75.26 1.65
N PRO A 311 -16.94 -74.99 1.28
CA PRO A 311 -16.55 -74.73 -0.09
C PRO A 311 -16.99 -75.89 -0.99
N ALA A 312 -18.05 -75.66 -1.77
CA ALA A 312 -18.52 -76.60 -2.78
C ALA A 312 -17.37 -76.83 -3.77
N ALA A 313 -17.07 -78.10 -4.04
CA ALA A 313 -15.96 -78.50 -4.88
C ALA A 313 -16.08 -77.85 -6.27
N SER A 314 -15.11 -77.01 -6.64
CA SER A 314 -15.06 -76.41 -7.96
C SER A 314 -14.48 -77.42 -8.96
N ARG A 315 -15.21 -77.75 -10.03
CA ARG A 315 -14.68 -78.49 -11.19
C ARG A 315 -14.07 -77.52 -12.19
N PHE A 316 -13.04 -77.92 -12.93
CA PHE A 316 -12.45 -77.07 -13.98
C PHE A 316 -13.12 -77.33 -15.34
N CYS A 317 -13.36 -76.27 -16.11
CA CYS A 317 -13.90 -76.40 -17.46
C CYS A 317 -12.86 -77.10 -18.37
N PRO A 318 -13.23 -78.20 -19.07
CA PRO A 318 -12.28 -78.91 -19.94
C PRO A 318 -11.87 -78.13 -21.19
N ASN A 319 -12.63 -77.09 -21.58
CA ASN A 319 -12.33 -76.28 -22.75
C ASN A 319 -11.42 -75.07 -22.43
N CYS A 320 -11.69 -74.34 -21.33
CA CYS A 320 -10.95 -73.12 -21.00
C CYS A 320 -10.07 -73.21 -19.74
N GLY A 321 -10.16 -74.29 -18.97
CA GLY A 321 -9.36 -74.50 -17.76
C GLY A 321 -9.75 -73.64 -16.56
N GLN A 322 -10.81 -72.82 -16.63
CA GLN A 322 -11.25 -72.00 -15.50
C GLN A 322 -12.16 -72.79 -14.53
N PRO A 323 -12.13 -72.48 -13.22
CA PRO A 323 -12.98 -73.13 -12.23
C PRO A 323 -14.44 -72.76 -12.44
N VAL A 324 -15.32 -73.74 -12.37
CA VAL A 324 -16.77 -73.58 -12.51
C VAL A 324 -17.46 -74.33 -11.37
N GLN A 325 -18.61 -73.81 -10.95
CA GLN A 325 -19.46 -74.47 -9.96
C GLN A 325 -19.89 -75.85 -10.46
N GLU A 326 -19.94 -76.82 -9.54
CA GLU A 326 -20.20 -78.23 -9.84
C GLU A 326 -21.52 -78.46 -10.59
N GLN A 327 -22.52 -77.60 -10.35
CA GLN A 327 -23.86 -77.70 -10.93
C GLN A 327 -24.09 -76.77 -12.14
N ALA A 328 -23.07 -76.06 -12.62
CA ALA A 328 -23.24 -75.20 -13.80
C ALA A 328 -23.36 -76.05 -15.08
N GLY A 329 -24.47 -75.93 -15.81
CA GLY A 329 -24.66 -76.61 -17.10
C GLY A 329 -23.86 -76.01 -18.26
N PHE A 330 -23.36 -74.78 -18.10
CA PHE A 330 -22.54 -74.08 -19.10
C PHE A 330 -21.42 -73.31 -18.42
N CYS A 331 -20.28 -73.17 -19.10
CA CYS A 331 -19.16 -72.39 -18.62
C CYS A 331 -19.42 -70.89 -18.82
N PRO A 332 -19.39 -70.06 -17.77
CA PRO A 332 -19.60 -68.61 -17.91
C PRO A 332 -18.46 -67.88 -18.63
N HIS A 333 -17.30 -68.53 -18.78
CA HIS A 333 -16.12 -67.93 -19.42
C HIS A 333 -16.05 -68.19 -20.93
N CYS A 334 -16.46 -69.38 -21.39
CA CYS A 334 -16.37 -69.75 -22.81
C CYS A 334 -17.70 -70.14 -23.46
N GLY A 335 -18.79 -70.25 -22.70
CA GLY A 335 -20.13 -70.59 -23.23
C GLY A 335 -20.34 -72.06 -23.60
N GLN A 336 -19.32 -72.92 -23.46
CA GLN A 336 -19.43 -74.36 -23.71
C GLN A 336 -20.30 -75.05 -22.64
N SER A 337 -21.12 -76.04 -23.03
CA SER A 337 -21.81 -76.93 -22.08
C SER A 337 -20.82 -77.80 -21.29
N LEU A 338 -21.07 -77.99 -19.99
CA LEU A 338 -20.21 -78.71 -19.03
C LEU A 338 -20.83 -80.02 -18.53
#